data_AF-A0A066XK31-F1
#
_entry.id   AF-A0A066XK31-F1
#
_cell.length_a   1.000
_cell.length_b   1.000
_cell.length_c   1.000
_cell.angle_alpha   90.00
_cell.angle_beta   90.00
_cell.angle_gamma   90.00
#
_symmetry.space_group_name_H-M   'P 1'
#
loop_
_entity.id
_entity.type
_entity.pdbx_description
1 polymer ?
#
loop_
_entity_poly.entity_id
_entity_poly.type
_entity_poly.pdbx_seq_one_letter_code
_entity_poly.pdbx_strand_id
1 'polypeptide(L)'
;MGPLPRTTRDISNVYAYLLSPASPLFRGEPPDPSKRRPDPTTYYQTDGEYAAFQTQMLAAEARILWALGFDTAVALPHALAVTYLQALDFLGKPKSEMAGRVVAHLNTALLSPQMLYLTHQPHALATAAVYIAAREAGAKMPEVAWWEVFDVEREELGFLVVGMRSLEGWVRGVKEAGLLAGGMVTRSGIEREARRRAGEGDEEDELMALMDQKTA
;
A
#
# COMPACT_ATOMS: atom_id res chain seq x y z
N MET A 1 -5.25 19.41 1.26
CA MET A 1 -6.08 18.85 0.17
C MET A 1 -7.39 18.39 0.81
N GLY A 2 -8.51 19.04 0.50
CA GLY A 2 -9.83 18.72 1.10
C GLY A 2 -10.54 17.54 0.40
N PRO A 3 -11.69 17.09 0.93
CA PRO A 3 -12.47 15.95 0.44
C PRO A 3 -13.35 16.29 -0.79
N LEU A 4 -12.79 17.02 -1.76
CA LEU A 4 -13.51 17.34 -3.00
C LEU A 4 -13.12 16.34 -4.09
N PRO A 5 -14.09 15.82 -4.87
CA PRO A 5 -13.80 14.92 -5.98
C PRO A 5 -12.87 15.62 -6.97
N ARG A 6 -11.81 14.93 -7.39
CA ARG A 6 -10.84 15.42 -8.36
C ARG A 6 -11.31 15.13 -9.77
N THR A 7 -10.93 15.99 -10.71
CA THR A 7 -11.29 15.79 -12.11
C THR A 7 -10.57 14.56 -12.68
N THR A 8 -11.19 13.88 -13.63
CA THR A 8 -10.55 12.75 -14.32
C THR A 8 -9.27 13.16 -15.05
N ARG A 9 -9.16 14.43 -15.47
CA ARG A 9 -7.95 15.00 -16.07
C ARG A 9 -6.82 15.14 -15.04
N ASP A 10 -7.12 15.56 -13.81
CA ASP A 10 -6.12 15.61 -12.74
C ASP A 10 -5.56 14.22 -12.44
N ILE A 11 -6.44 13.22 -12.37
CA ILE A 11 -6.04 11.82 -12.16
C ILE A 11 -5.15 11.36 -13.31
N SER A 12 -5.57 11.57 -14.56
CA SER A 12 -4.79 11.23 -15.76
C SER A 12 -3.39 11.87 -15.74
N ASN A 13 -3.28 13.15 -15.40
CA ASN A 13 -2.01 13.86 -15.31
C ASN A 13 -1.10 13.30 -14.21
N VAL A 14 -1.66 12.95 -13.05
CA VAL A 14 -0.88 12.34 -11.96
C VAL A 14 -0.36 10.96 -12.38
N TYR A 15 -1.19 10.11 -12.99
CA TYR A 15 -0.76 8.80 -13.48
C TYR A 15 0.31 8.94 -14.57
N ALA A 16 0.15 9.87 -15.51
CA ALA A 16 1.15 10.16 -16.53
C ALA A 16 2.49 10.58 -15.90
N TYR A 17 2.44 11.46 -14.90
CA TYR A 17 3.64 11.86 -14.16
C TYR A 17 4.27 10.66 -13.42
N LEU A 18 3.49 9.89 -12.66
CA LEU A 18 3.98 8.76 -11.87
C LEU A 18 4.62 7.66 -12.72
N LEU A 19 4.09 7.41 -13.92
CA LEU A 19 4.63 6.46 -14.88
C LEU A 19 5.85 7.00 -15.66
N SER A 20 5.99 8.32 -15.75
CA SER A 20 7.07 8.94 -16.53
C SER A 20 8.46 8.78 -15.87
N PRO A 21 9.54 8.86 -16.67
CA PRO A 21 10.91 9.06 -16.21
C PRO A 21 11.15 10.30 -15.34
N ALA A 22 10.16 11.19 -15.16
CA ALA A 22 10.27 12.34 -14.27
C ALA A 22 9.92 12.04 -12.81
N SER A 23 9.18 10.96 -12.54
CA SER A 23 8.72 10.63 -11.18
C SER A 23 9.86 10.09 -10.30
N PRO A 24 10.07 10.65 -9.10
CA PRO A 24 11.02 10.11 -8.13
C PRO A 24 10.44 8.92 -7.35
N LEU A 25 9.14 8.61 -7.51
CA LEU A 25 8.48 7.57 -6.72
C LEU A 25 9.12 6.21 -7.00
N PHE A 26 9.54 5.53 -5.93
CA PHE A 26 10.20 4.22 -5.91
C PHE A 26 11.59 4.11 -6.56
N ARG A 27 12.10 5.18 -7.16
CA ARG A 27 13.43 5.16 -7.78
C ARG A 27 14.53 5.29 -6.76
N GLY A 28 15.56 4.46 -6.91
CA GLY A 28 16.71 4.40 -6.00
C GLY A 28 17.67 5.58 -6.11
N GLU A 29 17.63 6.35 -7.21
CA GLU A 29 18.47 7.53 -7.37
C GLU A 29 17.86 8.73 -6.63
N PRO A 30 18.58 9.35 -5.67
CA PRO A 30 18.16 10.63 -5.13
C PRO A 30 18.06 11.65 -6.27
N PRO A 31 17.05 12.54 -6.26
CA PRO A 31 16.93 13.57 -7.28
C PRO A 31 18.16 14.46 -7.22
N ASP A 32 19.03 14.33 -8.22
CA ASP A 32 20.24 15.14 -8.33
C ASP A 32 19.82 16.59 -8.60
N PRO A 33 20.08 17.53 -7.67
CA PRO A 33 19.69 18.94 -7.83
C PRO A 33 20.43 19.62 -8.99
N SER A 34 21.47 19.01 -9.55
CA SER A 34 22.21 19.49 -10.72
C SER A 34 21.68 18.95 -12.05
N LYS A 35 20.85 17.88 -12.05
CA LYS A 35 20.16 17.41 -13.26
C LYS A 35 19.04 18.40 -13.62
N ARG A 36 18.91 18.72 -14.92
CA ARG A 36 17.84 19.60 -15.44
C ARG A 36 16.47 19.10 -14.97
N ARG A 37 15.54 20.02 -14.70
CA ARG A 37 14.13 19.69 -14.48
C ARG A 37 13.68 18.71 -15.57
N PRO A 38 12.96 17.63 -15.22
CA PRO A 38 12.50 16.67 -16.20
C PRO A 38 11.68 17.37 -17.27
N ASP A 39 11.93 17.03 -18.53
CA ASP A 39 11.24 17.66 -19.66
C ASP A 39 9.71 17.46 -19.52
N PRO A 40 8.91 18.54 -19.43
CA PRO A 40 7.47 18.45 -19.27
C PRO A 40 6.76 17.68 -20.38
N THR A 41 7.37 17.56 -21.56
CA THR A 41 6.81 16.77 -22.67
C THR A 41 6.73 15.28 -22.34
N THR A 42 7.54 14.79 -21.40
CA THR A 42 7.60 13.35 -21.03
C THR A 42 6.41 12.86 -20.21
N TYR A 43 5.62 13.78 -19.64
CA TYR A 43 4.43 13.45 -18.84
C TYR A 43 3.21 14.31 -19.20
N TYR A 44 3.32 15.14 -20.23
CA TYR A 44 2.18 15.85 -20.79
C TYR A 44 1.24 14.86 -21.48
N GLN A 45 -0.05 14.96 -21.18
CA GLN A 45 -1.09 14.13 -21.81
C GLN A 45 -1.78 14.92 -22.90
N THR A 46 -1.73 14.42 -24.13
CA THR A 46 -2.54 14.91 -25.24
C THR A 46 -4.02 14.58 -25.02
N ASP A 47 -4.91 15.25 -25.76
CA ASP A 47 -6.35 15.00 -25.63
C ASP A 47 -6.76 13.60 -26.08
N GLY A 48 -6.04 13.01 -27.05
CA GLY A 48 -6.25 11.63 -27.47
C GLY A 48 -5.88 10.62 -26.38
N GLU A 49 -4.73 10.80 -25.72
CA GLU A 49 -4.29 9.95 -24.61
C GLU A 49 -5.24 10.08 -23.41
N TYR A 50 -5.70 11.30 -23.11
CA TYR A 50 -6.70 11.53 -22.07
C TYR A 50 -8.02 10.80 -22.36
N ALA A 51 -8.54 10.89 -23.60
CA ALA A 51 -9.76 10.19 -23.99
C ALA A 51 -9.62 8.66 -23.88
N ALA A 52 -8.46 8.12 -24.26
CA ALA A 52 -8.13 6.71 -24.09
C ALA A 52 -8.06 6.31 -22.60
N PHE A 53 -7.38 7.11 -21.78
CA PHE A 53 -7.28 6.92 -20.32
C PHE A 53 -8.67 6.89 -19.67
N GLN A 54 -9.53 7.85 -20.02
CA GLN A 54 -10.89 7.92 -19.49
C GLN A 54 -11.71 6.67 -19.84
N THR A 55 -11.61 6.20 -21.09
CA THR A 55 -12.29 4.97 -21.54
C THR A 55 -11.80 3.75 -20.75
N GLN A 56 -10.48 3.62 -20.54
CA GLN A 56 -9.91 2.54 -19.75
C GLN A 56 -10.31 2.59 -18.27
N MET A 57 -10.36 3.79 -17.69
CA MET A 57 -10.75 4.01 -16.31
C MET A 57 -12.21 3.62 -16.07
N LEU A 58 -13.13 4.01 -16.95
CA LEU A 58 -14.55 3.62 -16.87
C LEU A 58 -14.73 2.11 -17.00
N ALA A 59 -13.98 1.46 -17.91
CA ALA A 59 -14.01 0.02 -18.06
C ALA A 59 -13.46 -0.71 -16.82
N ALA A 60 -12.42 -0.18 -16.17
CA ALA A 60 -11.88 -0.72 -14.94
C ALA A 60 -12.85 -0.54 -13.76
N GLU A 61 -13.46 0.62 -13.62
CA GLU A 61 -14.49 0.91 -12.61
C GLU A 61 -15.66 -0.08 -12.73
N ALA A 62 -16.20 -0.26 -13.93
CA ALA A 62 -17.29 -1.21 -14.16
C ALA A 62 -16.91 -2.65 -13.77
N ARG A 63 -15.67 -3.07 -14.07
CA ARG A 63 -15.17 -4.40 -13.68
C ARG A 63 -15.04 -4.55 -12.17
N ILE A 64 -14.54 -3.52 -11.47
CA ILE A 64 -14.43 -3.53 -10.00
C ILE A 64 -15.81 -3.61 -9.37
N LEU A 65 -16.76 -2.77 -9.80
CA LEU A 65 -18.13 -2.77 -9.28
C LEU A 65 -18.81 -4.12 -9.50
N TRP A 66 -18.66 -4.70 -10.68
CA TRP A 66 -19.23 -6.02 -10.98
C TRP A 66 -18.60 -7.13 -10.12
N ALA A 67 -17.27 -7.12 -9.94
CA ALA A 67 -16.58 -8.08 -9.09
C ALA A 67 -16.99 -7.97 -7.61
N LEU A 68 -17.32 -6.77 -7.14
CA LEU A 68 -17.83 -6.52 -5.79
C LEU A 68 -19.34 -6.79 -5.65
N GLY A 69 -20.03 -7.19 -6.72
CA GLY A 69 -21.49 -7.34 -6.68
C GLY A 69 -22.23 -6.02 -6.38
N PHE A 70 -21.59 -4.89 -6.66
CA PHE A 70 -22.03 -3.53 -6.31
C PHE A 70 -22.13 -3.26 -4.79
N ASP A 71 -21.56 -4.11 -3.94
CA ASP A 71 -21.38 -3.81 -2.52
C ASP A 71 -20.09 -3.01 -2.31
N THR A 72 -20.24 -1.69 -2.18
CA THR A 72 -19.14 -0.76 -1.90
C THR A 72 -19.08 -0.32 -0.45
N ALA A 73 -19.95 -0.85 0.42
CA ALA A 73 -19.98 -0.47 1.82
C ALA A 73 -18.89 -1.22 2.58
N VAL A 74 -17.95 -0.47 3.19
CA VAL A 74 -16.85 -1.07 3.97
C VAL A 74 -16.89 -0.58 5.40
N ALA A 75 -16.76 -1.50 6.35
CA ALA A 75 -16.61 -1.20 7.76
C ALA A 75 -15.12 -1.08 8.10
N LEU A 76 -14.65 0.13 8.40
CA LEU A 76 -13.25 0.39 8.71
C LEU A 76 -13.00 0.44 10.23
N PRO A 77 -11.85 -0.07 10.72
CA PRO A 77 -11.54 -0.17 12.15
C PRO A 77 -11.21 1.17 12.82
N HIS A 78 -11.00 2.25 12.05
CA HIS A 78 -10.49 3.52 12.57
C HIS A 78 -11.40 4.19 13.60
N ALA A 79 -12.72 4.17 13.38
CA ALA A 79 -13.68 4.73 14.33
C ALA A 79 -13.68 3.94 15.65
N LEU A 80 -13.68 2.61 15.56
CA LEU A 80 -13.60 1.71 16.73
C LEU A 80 -12.30 1.95 17.50
N ALA A 81 -11.17 2.07 16.80
CA ALA A 81 -9.88 2.32 17.43
C ALA A 81 -9.85 3.62 18.24
N VAL A 82 -10.52 4.68 17.76
CA VAL A 82 -10.68 5.93 18.53
C VAL A 82 -11.54 5.69 19.78
N THR A 83 -12.65 4.98 19.66
CA THR A 83 -13.50 4.63 20.80
C THR A 83 -12.76 3.80 21.84
N TYR A 84 -11.93 2.84 21.42
CA TYR A 84 -11.15 1.98 22.32
C TYR A 84 -10.05 2.79 23.02
N LEU A 85 -9.35 3.67 22.30
CA LEU A 85 -8.39 4.60 22.91
C LEU A 85 -9.06 5.52 23.94
N GLN A 86 -10.28 5.99 23.68
CA GLN A 86 -11.03 6.80 24.64
C GLN A 86 -11.40 5.99 25.89
N ALA A 87 -11.88 4.76 25.72
CA ALA A 87 -12.22 3.87 26.84
C ALA A 87 -11.00 3.53 27.72
N LEU A 88 -9.81 3.47 27.12
CA LEU A 88 -8.54 3.22 27.80
C LEU A 88 -7.82 4.50 28.27
N ASP A 89 -8.48 5.66 28.20
CA ASP A 89 -7.91 6.99 28.50
C ASP A 89 -6.54 7.23 27.83
N PHE A 90 -6.43 6.82 26.57
CA PHE A 90 -5.21 6.89 25.75
C PHE A 90 -3.97 6.29 26.43
N LEU A 91 -4.16 5.36 27.38
CA LEU A 91 -3.11 4.66 28.12
C LEU A 91 -2.12 5.62 28.82
N GLY A 92 -2.59 6.79 29.23
CA GLY A 92 -1.79 7.81 29.91
C GLY A 92 -0.75 8.51 29.01
N LYS A 93 -0.93 8.47 27.68
CA LYS A 93 -0.06 9.11 26.68
C LYS A 93 -0.78 10.26 25.96
N PRO A 94 -0.06 11.16 25.27
CA PRO A 94 -0.69 12.23 24.49
C PRO A 94 -1.64 11.68 23.43
N LYS A 95 -2.86 12.23 23.37
CA LYS A 95 -3.94 11.76 22.47
C LYS A 95 -3.52 11.74 21.01
N SER A 96 -2.86 12.80 20.55
CA SER A 96 -2.39 12.94 19.17
C SER A 96 -1.33 11.91 18.80
N GLU A 97 -0.43 11.59 19.73
CA GLU A 97 0.63 10.61 19.52
C GLU A 97 0.04 9.21 19.38
N MET A 98 -0.79 8.80 20.34
CA MET A 98 -1.41 7.48 20.33
C MET A 98 -2.33 7.28 19.14
N ALA A 99 -3.24 8.22 18.89
CA ALA A 99 -4.16 8.14 17.75
C ALA A 99 -3.40 8.11 16.42
N GLY A 100 -2.36 8.94 16.27
CA GLY A 100 -1.53 8.96 15.07
C GLY A 100 -0.84 7.63 14.82
N ARG A 101 -0.24 7.01 15.86
CA ARG A 101 0.41 5.69 15.74
C ARG A 101 -0.59 4.58 15.41
N VAL A 102 -1.74 4.56 16.08
CA VAL A 102 -2.78 3.54 15.81
C VAL A 102 -3.29 3.64 14.37
N VAL A 103 -3.59 4.86 13.90
CA VAL A 103 -4.01 5.08 12.50
C VAL A 103 -2.89 4.67 11.53
N ALA A 104 -1.63 4.94 11.86
CA ALA A 104 -0.49 4.52 11.04
C ALA A 104 -0.43 3.00 10.91
N HIS A 105 -0.59 2.25 12.00
CA HIS A 105 -0.63 0.77 11.98
C HIS A 105 -1.83 0.24 11.19
N LEU A 106 -3.03 0.82 11.38
CA LEU A 106 -4.23 0.42 10.63
C LEU A 106 -4.08 0.67 9.11
N ASN A 107 -3.52 1.81 8.71
CA ASN A 107 -3.29 2.12 7.30
C ASN A 107 -2.20 1.21 6.70
N THR A 108 -1.16 0.92 7.47
CA THR A 108 -0.06 0.04 7.07
C THR A 108 -0.58 -1.39 6.87
N ALA A 109 -1.47 -1.86 7.73
CA ALA A 109 -2.09 -3.18 7.63
C ALA A 109 -2.91 -3.42 6.34
N LEU A 110 -3.38 -2.36 5.65
CA LEU A 110 -4.01 -2.50 4.32
C LEU A 110 -3.06 -3.00 3.24
N LEU A 111 -1.75 -2.81 3.44
CA LEU A 111 -0.70 -3.25 2.52
C LEU A 111 -0.13 -4.63 2.90
N SER A 112 -0.63 -5.23 3.98
CA SER A 112 -0.17 -6.54 4.45
C SER A 112 -0.50 -7.64 3.43
N PRO A 113 0.47 -8.45 3.01
CA PRO A 113 0.21 -9.57 2.10
C PRO A 113 -0.66 -10.67 2.73
N GLN A 114 -0.81 -10.68 4.05
CA GLN A 114 -1.70 -11.58 4.79
C GLN A 114 -3.18 -11.18 4.67
N MET A 115 -3.51 -10.08 3.99
CA MET A 115 -4.89 -9.62 3.75
C MET A 115 -5.70 -9.53 5.06
N LEU A 116 -5.12 -8.88 6.08
CA LEU A 116 -5.70 -8.83 7.43
C LEU A 116 -7.13 -8.28 7.46
N TYR A 117 -7.41 -7.28 6.61
CA TYR A 117 -8.74 -6.67 6.46
C TYR A 117 -9.79 -7.59 5.84
N LEU A 118 -9.39 -8.66 5.15
CA LEU A 118 -10.30 -9.64 4.55
C LEU A 118 -10.50 -10.88 5.43
N THR A 119 -9.64 -11.07 6.43
CA THR A 119 -9.61 -12.28 7.25
C THR A 119 -10.09 -12.06 8.68
N HIS A 120 -10.09 -10.80 9.16
CA HIS A 120 -10.41 -10.47 10.54
C HIS A 120 -11.44 -9.34 10.62
N GLN A 121 -12.19 -9.34 11.72
CA GLN A 121 -13.20 -8.33 11.97
C GLN A 121 -12.56 -6.97 12.33
N PRO A 122 -13.24 -5.84 12.03
CA PRO A 122 -12.70 -4.50 12.32
C PRO A 122 -12.37 -4.27 13.80
N HIS A 123 -13.12 -4.87 14.72
CA HIS A 123 -12.85 -4.73 16.16
C HIS A 123 -11.49 -5.34 16.55
N ALA A 124 -11.16 -6.52 16.02
CA ALA A 124 -9.90 -7.20 16.30
C ALA A 124 -8.71 -6.43 15.73
N LEU A 125 -8.85 -5.89 14.50
CA LEU A 125 -7.83 -5.02 13.88
C LEU A 125 -7.59 -3.75 14.70
N ALA A 126 -8.65 -3.11 15.19
CA ALA A 126 -8.55 -1.94 16.05
C ALA A 126 -7.79 -2.26 17.35
N THR A 127 -8.15 -3.35 18.03
CA THR A 127 -7.50 -3.81 19.27
C THR A 127 -6.02 -4.13 19.05
N ALA A 128 -5.68 -4.83 17.97
CA ALA A 128 -4.29 -5.14 17.62
C ALA A 128 -3.46 -3.89 17.36
N ALA A 129 -4.00 -2.92 16.62
CA ALA A 129 -3.30 -1.66 16.36
C ALA A 129 -3.08 -0.83 17.64
N VAL A 130 -4.06 -0.79 18.55
CA VAL A 130 -3.92 -0.17 19.88
C VAL A 130 -2.83 -0.86 20.70
N TYR A 131 -2.83 -2.20 20.69
CA TYR A 131 -1.82 -2.99 21.40
C TYR A 131 -0.40 -2.69 20.89
N ILE A 132 -0.17 -2.69 19.57
CA ILE A 132 1.14 -2.39 18.99
C ILE A 132 1.57 -0.96 19.34
N ALA A 133 0.69 0.03 19.13
CA ALA A 133 0.99 1.43 19.44
C ALA A 133 1.34 1.64 20.92
N ALA A 134 0.62 0.96 21.83
CA ALA A 134 0.89 1.01 23.26
C ALA A 134 2.28 0.46 23.61
N ARG A 135 2.66 -0.68 23.01
CA ARG A 135 3.98 -1.30 23.19
C ARG A 135 5.09 -0.37 22.71
N GLU A 136 4.93 0.23 21.53
CA GLU A 136 5.92 1.15 20.95
C GLU A 136 6.04 2.48 21.69
N ALA A 137 4.95 2.97 22.26
CA ALA A 137 4.93 4.20 23.07
C ALA A 137 5.42 3.98 24.51
N GLY A 138 5.69 2.72 24.91
CA GLY A 138 6.00 2.37 26.29
C GLY A 138 4.89 2.79 27.25
N ALA A 139 3.63 2.61 26.85
CA ALA A 139 2.48 2.88 27.69
C ALA A 139 2.28 1.75 28.71
N LYS A 140 1.82 2.08 29.92
CA LYS A 140 1.46 1.07 30.92
C LYS A 140 0.11 0.49 30.51
N MET A 141 0.14 -0.70 29.91
CA MET A 141 -1.09 -1.45 29.63
C MET A 141 -1.61 -2.09 30.91
N PRO A 142 -2.93 -2.33 31.01
CA PRO A 142 -3.50 -3.13 32.09
C PRO A 142 -2.79 -4.50 32.20
N GLU A 143 -2.60 -4.98 33.42
CA GLU A 143 -1.97 -6.30 33.68
C GLU A 143 -2.88 -7.48 33.32
N VAL A 144 -4.18 -7.22 33.18
CA VAL A 144 -5.20 -8.18 32.75
C VAL A 144 -5.31 -8.21 31.22
N ALA A 145 -5.94 -9.26 30.69
CA ALA A 145 -6.24 -9.44 29.27
C ALA A 145 -7.30 -8.44 28.77
N TRP A 146 -6.98 -7.14 28.76
CA TRP A 146 -7.89 -6.04 28.44
C TRP A 146 -8.53 -6.15 27.05
N TRP A 147 -7.87 -6.86 26.13
CA TRP A 147 -8.37 -7.12 24.79
C TRP A 147 -9.62 -8.01 24.77
N GLU A 148 -9.85 -8.83 25.80
CA GLU A 148 -11.06 -9.66 25.93
C GLU A 148 -12.33 -8.80 26.07
N VAL A 149 -12.23 -7.58 26.62
CA VAL A 149 -13.35 -6.63 26.72
C VAL A 149 -13.84 -6.19 25.34
N PHE A 150 -12.99 -6.30 24.33
CA PHE A 150 -13.30 -5.99 22.95
C PHE A 150 -13.63 -7.23 22.12
N ASP A 151 -13.93 -8.38 22.75
CA ASP A 151 -14.24 -9.65 22.08
C ASP A 151 -13.09 -10.14 21.15
N VAL A 152 -11.85 -10.03 21.63
CA VAL A 152 -10.65 -10.53 20.92
C VAL A 152 -9.98 -11.60 21.76
N GLU A 153 -9.66 -12.74 21.15
CA GLU A 153 -8.91 -13.82 21.79
C GLU A 153 -7.39 -13.56 21.75
N ARG A 154 -6.64 -14.19 22.66
CA ARG A 154 -5.19 -14.00 22.75
C ARG A 154 -4.47 -14.47 21.48
N GLU A 155 -4.92 -15.58 20.91
CA GLU A 155 -4.38 -16.20 19.71
C GLU A 155 -4.61 -15.30 18.49
N GLU A 156 -5.83 -14.78 18.34
CA GLU A 156 -6.19 -13.83 17.28
C GLU A 156 -5.37 -12.54 17.39
N LEU A 157 -5.28 -11.96 18.60
CA LEU A 157 -4.45 -10.79 18.85
C LEU A 157 -2.98 -11.05 18.50
N GLY A 158 -2.44 -12.20 18.91
CA GLY A 158 -1.07 -12.61 18.61
C GLY A 158 -0.80 -12.70 17.10
N PHE A 159 -1.71 -13.34 16.36
CA PHE A 159 -1.63 -13.44 14.91
C PHE A 159 -1.64 -12.05 14.25
N LEU A 160 -2.60 -11.20 14.62
CA LEU A 160 -2.74 -9.86 14.06
C LEU A 160 -1.50 -8.99 14.33
N VAL A 161 -0.95 -9.06 15.54
CA VAL A 161 0.26 -8.32 15.91
C VAL A 161 1.46 -8.75 15.07
N VAL A 162 1.64 -10.06 14.84
CA VAL A 162 2.71 -10.58 13.98
C VAL A 162 2.47 -10.18 12.52
N GLY A 163 1.24 -10.32 12.04
CA GLY A 163 0.84 -9.96 10.67
C GLY A 163 1.13 -8.49 10.37
N MET A 164 0.67 -7.58 11.23
CA MET A 164 0.90 -6.13 11.07
C MET A 164 2.40 -5.77 11.07
N ARG A 165 3.22 -6.41 11.93
CA ARG A 165 4.67 -6.14 12.00
C ARG A 165 5.46 -6.80 10.86
N SER A 166 4.95 -7.88 10.29
CA SER A 166 5.62 -8.63 9.21
C SER A 166 5.81 -7.81 7.93
N LEU A 167 4.95 -6.79 7.73
CA LEU A 167 4.97 -5.96 6.52
C LEU A 167 6.29 -5.21 6.33
N GLU A 168 6.93 -4.72 7.40
CA GLU A 168 8.23 -4.05 7.29
C GLU A 168 9.29 -4.96 6.66
N GLY A 169 9.34 -6.22 7.12
CA GLY A 169 10.25 -7.23 6.58
C GLY A 169 9.94 -7.55 5.12
N TRP A 170 8.66 -7.67 4.78
CA TRP A 170 8.22 -7.88 3.41
C TRP A 170 8.60 -6.72 2.48
N VAL A 171 8.32 -5.47 2.89
CA VAL A 171 8.67 -4.26 2.10
C VAL A 171 10.18 -4.18 1.89
N ARG A 172 10.98 -4.48 2.92
CA ARG A 172 12.44 -4.54 2.79
C ARG A 172 12.88 -5.57 1.74
N GLY A 173 12.32 -6.78 1.78
CA GLY A 173 12.61 -7.81 0.79
C GLY A 173 12.19 -7.42 -0.63
N VAL A 174 11.03 -6.77 -0.79
CA VAL A 174 10.56 -6.26 -2.09
C VAL A 174 11.51 -5.17 -2.63
N LYS A 175 12.03 -4.30 -1.76
CA LYS A 175 12.99 -3.26 -2.12
C LYS A 175 14.33 -3.88 -2.53
N GLU A 176 14.84 -4.85 -1.77
CA GLU A 176 16.08 -5.58 -2.06
C GLU A 176 15.99 -6.37 -3.37
N ALA A 177 14.82 -6.94 -3.69
CA ALA A 177 14.56 -7.62 -4.95
C ALA A 177 14.46 -6.68 -6.16
N GLY A 178 14.50 -5.35 -5.97
CA GLY A 178 14.50 -4.38 -7.05
C GLY A 178 13.15 -4.19 -7.76
N LEU A 179 12.05 -4.83 -7.30
CA LEU A 179 10.72 -4.71 -7.92
C LEU A 179 10.22 -3.26 -7.98
N LEU A 180 10.64 -2.44 -7.02
CA LEU A 180 10.29 -1.02 -6.92
C LEU A 180 11.33 -0.11 -7.61
N ALA A 181 12.53 -0.61 -7.93
CA ALA A 181 13.66 0.23 -8.33
C ALA A 181 13.44 0.99 -9.66
N GLY A 182 12.60 0.46 -10.56
CA GLY A 182 12.29 1.05 -11.87
C GLY A 182 11.25 2.18 -11.85
N GLY A 183 10.62 2.48 -10.72
CA GLY A 183 9.52 3.43 -10.61
C GLY A 183 8.20 2.75 -10.24
N MET A 184 7.08 3.32 -10.69
CA MET A 184 5.75 2.77 -10.40
C MET A 184 5.62 1.33 -10.94
N VAL A 185 5.08 0.44 -10.12
CA VAL A 185 4.88 -0.97 -10.48
C VAL A 185 3.94 -1.06 -11.69
N THR A 186 4.43 -1.68 -12.76
CA THR A 186 3.64 -1.94 -13.98
C THR A 186 3.17 -3.38 -14.02
N ARG A 187 2.10 -3.64 -14.78
CA ARG A 187 1.61 -5.01 -15.04
C ARG A 187 2.72 -5.92 -15.60
N SER A 188 3.47 -5.42 -16.57
CA SER A 188 4.60 -6.17 -17.16
C SER A 188 5.72 -6.44 -16.15
N GLY A 189 5.96 -5.52 -15.20
CA GLY A 189 6.88 -5.74 -14.09
C GLY A 189 6.44 -6.88 -13.17
N ILE A 190 5.16 -6.94 -12.83
CA ILE A 190 4.58 -8.02 -12.01
C ILE A 190 4.65 -9.36 -12.76
N GLU A 191 4.25 -9.39 -14.04
CA GLU A 191 4.27 -10.62 -14.85
C GLU A 191 5.70 -11.16 -15.02
N ARG A 192 6.70 -10.28 -15.15
CA ARG A 192 8.13 -10.66 -15.18
C ARG A 192 8.60 -11.24 -13.84
N GLU A 193 8.27 -10.56 -12.73
CA GLU A 193 8.62 -11.03 -11.39
C GLU A 193 7.94 -12.37 -11.05
N ALA A 194 6.68 -12.57 -11.49
CA ALA A 194 5.97 -13.82 -11.34
C ALA A 194 6.66 -14.97 -12.09
N ARG A 195 7.07 -14.76 -13.35
CA ARG A 195 7.85 -15.74 -14.13
C ARG A 195 9.21 -16.04 -13.51
N ARG A 196 9.92 -15.01 -13.04
CA ARG A 196 11.19 -15.17 -12.32
C ARG A 196 11.04 -16.06 -11.09
N ARG A 197 9.97 -15.87 -10.30
CA ARG A 197 9.67 -16.71 -9.12
C ARG A 197 9.22 -18.12 -9.47
N ALA A 198 8.59 -18.30 -10.64
CA ALA A 198 8.24 -19.61 -11.16
C ALA A 198 9.44 -20.39 -11.72
N GLY A 199 10.61 -19.74 -11.86
CA GLY A 199 11.83 -20.35 -12.42
C GLY A 199 11.84 -20.44 -13.95
N GLU A 200 10.98 -19.68 -14.63
CA GLU A 200 10.79 -19.71 -16.08
C GLU A 200 11.61 -18.62 -16.83
N GLY A 201 12.43 -17.84 -16.12
CA GLY A 201 13.01 -16.59 -16.63
C GLY A 201 14.40 -16.66 -17.26
N ASP A 202 15.19 -17.69 -16.99
CA ASP A 202 16.62 -17.65 -17.34
C ASP A 202 16.88 -18.04 -18.81
N GLU A 203 16.08 -18.91 -19.43
CA GLU A 203 16.38 -19.42 -20.78
C GLU A 203 15.97 -18.46 -21.92
N GLU A 204 14.81 -17.79 -21.83
CA GLU A 204 14.33 -16.89 -22.90
C GLU A 204 15.04 -15.54 -22.91
N ASP A 205 15.34 -14.96 -21.74
CA ASP A 205 16.04 -13.67 -21.64
C ASP A 205 17.52 -13.82 -22.06
N GLU A 206 18.16 -14.95 -21.74
CA GLU A 206 19.50 -15.29 -22.26
C GLU A 206 19.48 -15.52 -23.78
N LEU A 207 18.47 -16.22 -24.30
CA LEU A 207 18.33 -16.47 -25.73
C LEU A 207 18.12 -15.17 -26.52
N MET A 208 17.32 -14.23 -26.02
CA MET A 208 17.12 -12.92 -26.66
C MET A 208 18.38 -12.05 -26.63
N ALA A 209 19.11 -12.02 -25.51
CA ALA A 209 20.39 -11.29 -25.43
C ALA A 209 21.45 -11.87 -26.40
N LEU A 210 21.47 -13.19 -26.60
CA LEU A 210 22.31 -13.87 -27.57
C LEU A 210 21.93 -13.58 -29.03
N MET A 211 20.65 -13.36 -29.31
CA MET A 211 20.17 -13.00 -30.65
C MET A 211 20.53 -11.55 -31.03
N ASP A 212 20.41 -10.62 -30.07
CA ASP A 212 20.77 -9.21 -30.27
C ASP A 212 22.29 -9.01 -30.47
N GLN A 213 23.14 -9.80 -29.80
CA GLN A 213 24.59 -9.80 -30.06
C GLN A 213 24.98 -10.35 -31.44
N LYS A 214 24.14 -11.19 -32.03
CA LYS A 214 24.40 -11.80 -33.35
C LYS A 214 23.93 -10.94 -34.52
N THR A 215 23.19 -9.86 -34.25
CA THR A 215 22.65 -8.94 -35.25
C THR A 215 23.40 -7.60 -35.34
N ALA A 216 24.49 -7.44 -34.58
CA ALA A 216 25.42 -6.30 -34.66
C ALA A 216 26.65 -6.61 -35.52
#